data_AF-A0A368W526-F1
#
_entry.id   AF-A0A368W526-F1
#
_cell.length_a   1.000
_cell.length_b   1.000
_cell.length_c   1.000
_cell.angle_alpha   90.00
_cell.angle_beta   90.00
_cell.angle_gamma   90.00
#
_symmetry.space_group_name_H-M   'P 1'
#
loop_
_entity.id
_entity.type
_entity.pdbx_description
1 polymer ?
#
loop_
_entity_poly.entity_id
_entity_poly.type
_entity_poly.pdbx_seq_one_letter_code
_entity_poly.pdbx_strand_id
1 'polypeptide(L)'
;MAPYRVLVVDDSAFMRKIISDLIVQDPQFTIVATAGNGKEAVEAVAEWKPDAVTLDLEMPLMNGIEALQLIMKSNPIPVIMLSGISEDNTRETIKALQFGAFDFIRKPSSAVSNDINQVGENLLEKLRIAVLTKRHQPVITIKETGAAAVNEIEQSRLSEIEEPQKHEDKPLATQEAKAKERKKTILPLVKDKQPMQQMTPPLHTKPRGYELEPAAPSSSIPAIVPRKQATRDLPREQTRQAAVPLSISSQKAKEPVASFRHLVAIGTSTGGPRALHQVISSLPAAFPAPVLVVQHMPPKFTKSLAQRLDSFSALRVVEAEQGERVLAGVVYIAPGGYHMELVKDASGYLISLTEQPQRNGHRPSVDVLFESLIPYRDLKRHAVIMTGMGSDGAKGMKQLVDSGIESTIAESEETCVVYGMPRSAIEAGYVDNVLPLQHIASQIVHAVLK
;
A
#
# COMPACT_ATOMS: atom_id res chain seq x y z
N MET A 1 36.86 -8.87 -5.17
CA MET A 1 35.63 -9.03 -5.98
C MET A 1 35.45 -7.78 -6.80
N ALA A 2 34.95 -7.88 -8.04
CA ALA A 2 34.57 -6.69 -8.80
C ALA A 2 33.37 -6.00 -8.12
N PRO A 3 33.27 -4.65 -8.12
CA PRO A 3 32.15 -3.96 -7.51
C PRO A 3 30.86 -4.23 -8.30
N TYR A 4 29.73 -4.32 -7.59
CA TYR A 4 28.39 -4.43 -8.15
C TYR A 4 28.00 -3.15 -8.88
N ARG A 5 27.43 -3.31 -10.07
CA ARG A 5 27.14 -2.24 -11.02
C ARG A 5 25.70 -1.77 -10.84
N VAL A 6 25.50 -0.51 -10.45
CA VAL A 6 24.17 0.07 -10.20
C VAL A 6 23.84 1.11 -11.27
N LEU A 7 22.61 1.04 -11.79
CA LEU A 7 22.02 2.07 -12.64
C LEU A 7 21.14 3.00 -11.80
N VAL A 8 21.40 4.32 -11.87
CA VAL A 8 20.63 5.33 -11.14
C VAL A 8 19.70 6.08 -12.10
N VAL A 9 18.40 6.04 -11.83
CA VAL A 9 17.36 6.63 -12.68
C VAL A 9 16.52 7.61 -11.86
N ASP A 10 16.54 8.88 -12.28
CA ASP A 10 15.76 9.98 -11.69
C ASP A 10 15.72 11.12 -12.71
N ASP A 11 14.62 11.85 -12.85
CA ASP A 11 14.51 12.95 -13.82
C ASP A 11 15.37 14.16 -13.42
N SER A 12 15.64 14.33 -12.13
CA SER A 12 16.49 15.39 -11.58
C SER A 12 17.97 15.00 -11.61
N ALA A 13 18.76 15.74 -12.38
CA ALA A 13 20.22 15.58 -12.42
C ALA A 13 20.88 15.74 -11.04
N PHE A 14 20.30 16.59 -10.18
CA PHE A 14 20.77 16.79 -8.81
C PHE A 14 20.50 15.55 -7.95
N MET A 15 19.31 14.95 -8.03
CA MET A 15 18.99 13.72 -7.31
C MET A 15 19.84 12.55 -7.78
N ARG A 16 20.07 12.40 -9.09
CA ARG A 16 21.00 11.38 -9.61
C ARG A 16 22.38 11.51 -9.01
N LYS A 17 22.88 12.75 -8.82
CA LYS A 17 24.17 13.01 -8.17
C LYS A 17 24.15 12.61 -6.69
N ILE A 18 23.13 13.01 -5.93
CA ILE A 18 22.99 12.62 -4.51
C ILE A 18 22.96 11.11 -4.35
N ILE A 19 22.08 10.42 -5.09
CA ILE A 19 21.91 8.97 -4.98
C ILE A 19 23.19 8.26 -5.39
N SER A 20 23.83 8.70 -6.47
CA SER A 20 25.13 8.16 -6.90
C SER A 20 26.18 8.32 -5.80
N ASP A 21 26.28 9.50 -5.19
CA ASP A 21 27.24 9.80 -4.13
C ASP A 21 26.99 8.99 -2.86
N LEU A 22 25.73 8.68 -2.53
CA LEU A 22 25.38 7.78 -1.43
C LEU A 22 25.80 6.33 -1.73
N ILE A 23 25.58 5.87 -2.96
CA ILE A 23 25.89 4.49 -3.36
C ILE A 23 27.40 4.23 -3.37
N VAL A 24 28.19 5.15 -3.91
CA VAL A 24 29.65 4.97 -4.04
C VAL A 24 30.44 5.16 -2.74
N GLN A 25 29.77 5.54 -1.64
CA GLN A 25 30.39 5.51 -0.30
C GLN A 25 30.76 4.08 0.11
N ASP A 26 30.05 3.08 -0.40
CA ASP A 26 30.36 1.69 -0.20
C ASP A 26 31.18 1.17 -1.40
N PRO A 27 32.45 0.76 -1.21
CA PRO A 27 33.33 0.33 -2.29
C PRO A 27 32.88 -0.98 -2.96
N GLN A 28 31.86 -1.65 -2.41
CA GLN A 28 31.23 -2.80 -3.06
C GLN A 28 30.37 -2.39 -4.27
N PHE A 29 30.03 -1.11 -4.44
CA PHE A 29 29.20 -0.65 -5.54
C PHE A 29 29.93 0.33 -6.47
N THR A 30 29.48 0.38 -7.71
CA THR A 30 29.90 1.36 -8.72
C THR A 30 28.69 1.78 -9.54
N ILE A 31 28.69 3.02 -10.04
CA ILE A 31 27.64 3.50 -10.93
C ILE A 31 28.04 3.20 -12.37
N VAL A 32 27.26 2.34 -13.03
CA VAL A 32 27.55 1.95 -14.42
C VAL A 32 27.03 2.96 -15.42
N ALA A 33 25.88 3.55 -15.13
CA ALA A 33 25.22 4.54 -15.96
C ALA A 33 24.17 5.28 -15.13
N THR A 34 23.66 6.37 -15.69
CA THR A 34 22.52 7.11 -15.14
C THR A 34 21.51 7.41 -16.25
N ALA A 35 20.22 7.42 -15.94
CA ALA A 35 19.16 7.73 -16.91
C ALA A 35 18.20 8.80 -16.37
N GLY A 36 17.67 9.65 -17.25
CA GLY A 36 16.77 10.76 -16.90
C GLY A 36 15.27 10.47 -17.07
N ASN A 37 14.90 9.31 -17.59
CA ASN A 37 13.50 8.89 -17.76
C ASN A 37 13.40 7.36 -17.89
N GLY A 38 12.17 6.84 -17.87
CA GLY A 38 11.91 5.40 -17.94
C GLY A 38 12.38 4.73 -19.24
N LYS A 39 12.33 5.42 -20.37
CA LYS A 39 12.77 4.86 -21.66
C LYS A 39 14.28 4.65 -21.69
N GLU A 40 15.03 5.69 -21.30
CA GLU A 40 16.48 5.60 -21.13
C GLU A 40 16.87 4.52 -20.12
N ALA A 41 16.09 4.33 -19.05
CA ALA A 41 16.32 3.27 -18.08
C ALA A 41 16.23 1.87 -18.70
N VAL A 42 15.18 1.59 -19.48
CA VAL A 42 14.99 0.30 -20.16
C VAL A 42 16.13 0.02 -21.15
N GLU A 43 16.53 1.03 -21.93
CA GLU A 43 17.65 0.94 -22.87
C GLU A 43 18.99 0.70 -22.13
N ALA A 44 19.24 1.46 -21.06
CA ALA A 44 20.46 1.33 -20.26
C ALA A 44 20.56 -0.02 -19.56
N VAL A 45 19.44 -0.60 -19.11
CA VAL A 45 19.43 -1.96 -18.55
C VAL A 45 19.86 -3.00 -19.58
N ALA A 46 19.37 -2.90 -20.82
CA ALA A 46 19.71 -3.82 -21.89
C ALA A 46 21.18 -3.68 -22.33
N GLU A 47 21.68 -2.44 -22.43
CA GLU A 47 23.05 -2.15 -22.86
C GLU A 47 24.08 -2.47 -21.77
N TRP A 48 23.90 -1.92 -20.58
CA TRP A 48 24.92 -1.93 -19.53
C TRP A 48 24.84 -3.14 -18.61
N LYS A 49 23.72 -3.85 -18.58
CA LYS A 49 23.49 -5.03 -17.71
C LYS A 49 23.88 -4.77 -16.25
N PRO A 50 23.21 -3.83 -15.56
CA PRO A 50 23.47 -3.57 -14.14
C PRO A 50 23.03 -4.75 -13.26
N ASP A 51 23.62 -4.84 -12.07
CA ASP A 51 23.26 -5.81 -11.03
C ASP A 51 21.99 -5.38 -10.28
N ALA A 52 21.78 -4.07 -10.14
CA ALA A 52 20.58 -3.46 -9.54
C ALA A 52 20.26 -2.08 -10.15
N VAL A 53 19.02 -1.64 -10.00
CA VAL A 53 18.55 -0.30 -10.45
C VAL A 53 17.90 0.43 -9.29
N THR A 54 18.21 1.71 -9.14
CA THR A 54 17.35 2.63 -8.39
C THR A 54 16.47 3.39 -9.37
N LEU A 55 15.16 3.36 -9.19
CA LEU A 55 14.21 3.87 -10.17
C LEU A 55 13.23 4.84 -9.54
N ASP A 56 13.27 6.08 -9.98
CA ASP A 56 12.25 7.07 -9.66
C ASP A 56 10.87 6.67 -10.21
N LEU A 57 9.83 7.03 -9.47
CA LEU A 57 8.45 6.75 -9.81
C LEU A 57 7.90 7.75 -10.82
N GLU A 58 8.17 9.04 -10.62
CA GLU A 58 7.60 10.13 -11.40
C GLU A 58 8.64 10.72 -12.35
N MET A 59 8.51 10.45 -13.65
CA MET A 59 9.44 10.92 -14.67
C MET A 59 8.68 11.27 -15.96
N PRO A 60 9.19 12.19 -16.78
CA PRO A 60 8.60 12.51 -18.08
C PRO A 60 8.79 11.36 -19.09
N LEU A 61 8.02 11.39 -20.18
CA LEU A 61 8.03 10.45 -21.32
C LEU A 61 7.59 9.02 -21.00
N MET A 62 8.20 8.40 -20.00
CA MET A 62 7.86 7.08 -19.47
C MET A 62 8.11 7.11 -17.96
N ASN A 63 7.08 6.81 -17.18
CA ASN A 63 7.16 6.81 -15.72
C ASN A 63 7.90 5.56 -15.19
N GLY A 64 8.20 5.56 -13.89
CA GLY A 64 8.92 4.46 -13.24
C GLY A 64 8.16 3.14 -13.24
N ILE A 65 6.83 3.16 -13.17
CA ILE A 65 6.00 1.94 -13.15
C ILE A 65 6.02 1.24 -14.51
N GLU A 66 5.86 2.00 -15.60
CA GLU A 66 5.95 1.50 -16.97
C GLU A 66 7.35 0.93 -17.26
N ALA A 67 8.39 1.68 -16.87
CA ALA A 67 9.77 1.23 -17.00
C ALA A 67 10.03 -0.05 -16.22
N LEU A 68 9.56 -0.13 -14.97
CA LEU A 68 9.65 -1.33 -14.13
C LEU A 68 8.99 -2.54 -14.82
N GLN A 69 7.77 -2.41 -15.33
CA GLN A 69 7.07 -3.50 -16.01
C GLN A 69 7.84 -4.00 -17.24
N LEU A 70 8.41 -3.09 -18.03
CA LEU A 70 9.23 -3.43 -19.19
C LEU A 70 10.56 -4.09 -18.81
N ILE A 71 11.24 -3.59 -17.78
CA ILE A 71 12.46 -4.17 -17.23
C ILE A 71 12.17 -5.59 -16.72
N MET A 72 11.15 -5.76 -15.89
CA MET A 72 10.77 -7.06 -15.32
C MET A 72 10.35 -8.07 -16.39
N LYS A 73 9.80 -7.62 -17.52
CA LYS A 73 9.43 -8.48 -18.65
C LYS A 73 10.62 -8.88 -19.52
N SER A 74 11.53 -7.96 -19.81
CA SER A 74 12.62 -8.16 -20.78
C SER A 74 13.92 -8.62 -20.14
N ASN A 75 14.33 -7.98 -19.06
CA ASN A 75 15.57 -8.22 -18.33
C ASN A 75 15.31 -8.10 -16.82
N PRO A 76 14.62 -9.07 -16.19
CA PRO A 76 14.22 -8.95 -14.79
C PRO A 76 15.42 -8.80 -13.86
N ILE A 77 15.53 -7.63 -13.24
CA ILE A 77 16.60 -7.22 -12.34
C ILE A 77 16.04 -6.53 -11.08
N PRO A 78 16.72 -6.53 -9.91
CA PRO A 78 16.25 -5.88 -8.72
C PRO A 78 16.15 -4.39 -8.98
N VAL A 79 14.94 -3.90 -8.85
CA VAL A 79 14.65 -2.48 -8.91
C VAL A 79 14.23 -2.03 -7.52
N ILE A 80 14.96 -1.05 -6.98
CA ILE A 80 14.59 -0.33 -5.75
C ILE A 80 13.89 0.95 -6.19
N MET A 81 12.60 1.07 -5.88
CA MET A 81 11.84 2.26 -6.23
C MET A 81 12.22 3.44 -5.34
N LEU A 82 12.33 4.63 -5.91
CA LEU A 82 12.54 5.88 -5.19
C LEU A 82 11.22 6.63 -5.15
N SER A 83 10.60 6.69 -3.97
CA SER A 83 9.27 7.28 -3.79
C SER A 83 9.32 8.63 -3.09
N GLY A 84 8.44 9.53 -3.53
CA GLY A 84 8.07 10.73 -2.79
C GLY A 84 7.23 10.45 -1.54
N ILE A 85 6.61 11.49 -0.99
CA ILE A 85 5.92 11.48 0.31
C ILE A 85 4.41 11.72 0.23
N SER A 86 3.91 11.99 -0.97
CA SER A 86 2.49 12.16 -1.28
C SER A 86 1.74 10.82 -1.16
N GLU A 87 0.43 10.90 -0.98
CA GLU A 87 -0.43 9.70 -0.92
C GLU A 87 -0.43 8.94 -2.26
N ASP A 88 -0.43 9.65 -3.38
CA ASP A 88 -0.39 9.03 -4.71
C ASP A 88 0.90 8.24 -4.93
N ASN A 89 2.07 8.79 -4.58
CA ASN A 89 3.35 8.09 -4.70
C ASN A 89 3.39 6.86 -3.78
N THR A 90 2.73 6.94 -2.62
CA THR A 90 2.62 5.80 -1.70
C THR A 90 1.85 4.65 -2.36
N ARG A 91 0.69 4.94 -2.97
CA ARG A 91 -0.13 3.93 -3.68
C ARG A 91 0.60 3.31 -4.85
N GLU A 92 1.25 4.13 -5.68
CA GLU A 92 2.02 3.67 -6.82
C GLU A 92 3.24 2.84 -6.39
N THR A 93 3.86 3.15 -5.26
CA THR A 93 4.95 2.33 -4.70
C THR A 93 4.47 0.94 -4.31
N ILE A 94 3.30 0.81 -3.68
CA ILE A 94 2.71 -0.52 -3.38
C ILE A 94 2.46 -1.29 -4.68
N LYS A 95 1.95 -0.61 -5.71
CA LYS A 95 1.74 -1.17 -7.04
C LYS A 95 3.06 -1.64 -7.67
N ALA A 96 4.14 -0.88 -7.52
CA ALA A 96 5.47 -1.25 -8.01
C ALA A 96 5.99 -2.55 -7.37
N LEU A 97 5.88 -2.71 -6.05
CA LEU A 97 6.30 -3.92 -5.34
C LEU A 97 5.53 -5.16 -5.83
N GLN A 98 4.25 -4.99 -6.15
CA GLN A 98 3.42 -6.03 -6.75
C GLN A 98 3.87 -6.39 -8.17
N PHE A 99 4.29 -5.41 -8.98
CA PHE A 99 4.86 -5.66 -10.31
C PHE A 99 6.30 -6.20 -10.30
N GLY A 100 6.86 -6.43 -9.13
CA GLY A 100 8.14 -7.11 -8.97
C GLY A 100 9.33 -6.18 -8.69
N ALA A 101 9.07 -4.92 -8.32
CA ALA A 101 10.11 -4.15 -7.66
C ALA A 101 10.60 -4.91 -6.42
N PHE A 102 11.90 -4.88 -6.20
CA PHE A 102 12.55 -5.60 -5.10
C PHE A 102 12.15 -4.98 -3.76
N ASP A 103 12.25 -3.66 -3.67
CA ASP A 103 11.91 -2.89 -2.49
C ASP A 103 11.76 -1.40 -2.88
N PHE A 104 11.61 -0.50 -1.92
CA PHE A 104 11.59 0.94 -2.14
C PHE A 104 12.33 1.70 -1.04
N ILE A 105 12.69 2.94 -1.38
CA ILE A 105 13.28 3.94 -0.52
C ILE A 105 12.49 5.24 -0.68
N ARG A 106 12.24 5.93 0.43
CA ARG A 106 11.75 7.30 0.39
C ARG A 106 12.89 8.22 -0.05
N LYS A 107 12.64 9.07 -1.04
CA LYS A 107 13.62 10.08 -1.46
C LYS A 107 13.99 10.99 -0.27
N PRO A 108 15.29 11.32 -0.10
CA PRO A 108 15.71 12.20 0.97
C PRO A 108 15.14 13.60 0.77
N SER A 109 14.74 14.25 1.86
CA SER A 109 14.38 15.66 1.81
C SER A 109 15.66 16.49 1.69
N SER A 110 15.74 17.34 0.66
CA SER A 110 16.92 18.17 0.36
C SER A 110 17.22 19.24 1.43
N ALA A 111 16.38 19.36 2.46
CA ALA A 111 16.48 20.38 3.50
C ALA A 111 17.25 19.96 4.76
N VAL A 112 17.55 18.66 4.97
CA VAL A 112 18.13 18.17 6.23
C VAL A 112 19.23 17.13 5.97
N SER A 113 20.46 17.42 6.41
CA SER A 113 21.64 16.54 6.20
C SER A 113 21.52 15.16 6.87
N ASN A 114 20.94 15.08 8.07
CA ASN A 114 20.76 13.81 8.78
C ASN A 114 19.80 12.85 8.04
N ASP A 115 18.80 13.38 7.34
CA ASP A 115 17.84 12.58 6.56
C ASP A 115 18.54 11.91 5.37
N ILE A 116 19.46 12.62 4.71
CA ILE A 116 20.22 12.09 3.58
C ILE A 116 21.08 10.89 3.99
N ASN A 117 21.77 10.96 5.13
CA ASN A 117 22.62 9.87 5.61
C ASN A 117 21.78 8.63 5.97
N GLN A 118 20.67 8.82 6.70
CA GLN A 118 19.78 7.71 7.06
C GLN A 118 19.17 7.04 5.84
N VAL A 119 18.74 7.82 4.85
CA VAL A 119 18.25 7.31 3.57
C VAL A 119 19.36 6.57 2.81
N GLY A 120 20.59 7.07 2.84
CA GLY A 120 21.76 6.44 2.25
C GLY A 120 22.06 5.07 2.86
N GLU A 121 22.08 4.96 4.19
CA GLU A 121 22.29 3.69 4.90
C GLU A 121 21.21 2.65 4.51
N ASN A 122 19.95 3.09 4.48
CA ASN A 122 18.82 2.23 4.11
C ASN A 122 18.88 1.79 2.64
N LEU A 123 19.26 2.71 1.74
CA LEU A 123 19.46 2.40 0.32
C LEU A 123 20.59 1.38 0.11
N LEU A 124 21.73 1.58 0.77
CA LEU A 124 22.88 0.67 0.69
C LEU A 124 22.53 -0.71 1.23
N GLU A 125 21.81 -0.78 2.35
CA GLU A 125 21.32 -2.04 2.90
C GLU A 125 20.45 -2.78 1.87
N LYS A 126 19.44 -2.12 1.31
CA LYS A 126 18.56 -2.73 0.29
C LYS A 126 19.32 -3.13 -0.97
N LEU A 127 20.28 -2.34 -1.43
CA LEU A 127 21.12 -2.67 -2.59
C LEU A 127 21.96 -3.92 -2.32
N ARG A 128 22.60 -4.04 -1.14
CA ARG A 128 23.38 -5.23 -0.79
C ARG A 128 22.51 -6.48 -0.82
N ILE A 129 21.31 -6.43 -0.25
CA ILE A 129 20.41 -7.58 -0.26
C ILE A 129 19.96 -7.89 -1.70
N ALA A 130 19.61 -6.86 -2.46
CA ALA A 130 19.17 -6.99 -3.85
C ALA A 130 20.19 -7.72 -4.73
N VAL A 131 21.48 -7.39 -4.60
CA VAL A 131 22.55 -8.00 -5.42
C VAL A 131 23.02 -9.37 -4.89
N LEU A 132 22.88 -9.62 -3.59
CA LEU A 132 23.27 -10.90 -2.96
C LEU A 132 22.20 -11.99 -3.13
N THR A 133 20.94 -11.61 -3.33
CA THR A 133 19.85 -12.58 -3.46
C THR A 133 19.83 -13.18 -4.87
N LYS A 134 19.93 -14.51 -4.98
CA LYS A 134 19.85 -15.23 -6.26
C LYS A 134 18.43 -15.15 -6.82
N ARG A 135 18.26 -14.48 -7.96
CA ARG A 135 16.97 -14.38 -8.68
C ARG A 135 16.49 -15.74 -9.15
N HIS A 136 15.50 -16.31 -8.47
CA HIS A 136 14.65 -17.35 -9.02
C HIS A 136 13.21 -17.04 -8.65
N GLN A 137 12.54 -16.17 -9.41
CA GLN A 137 11.09 -16.21 -9.41
C GLN A 137 10.49 -15.60 -10.68
N PRO A 138 9.53 -16.30 -11.31
CA PRO A 138 8.78 -15.73 -12.42
C PRO A 138 7.94 -14.54 -11.95
N VAL A 139 7.87 -13.50 -12.78
CA VAL A 139 6.95 -12.38 -12.60
C VAL A 139 5.53 -12.93 -12.61
N ILE A 140 4.85 -12.93 -11.46
CA ILE A 140 3.42 -13.24 -11.41
C ILE A 140 2.71 -12.12 -12.18
N THR A 141 2.06 -12.48 -13.30
CA THR A 141 1.24 -11.52 -14.05
C THR A 141 -0.01 -11.24 -13.22
N ILE A 142 -0.04 -10.10 -12.54
CA ILE A 142 -1.23 -9.64 -11.81
C ILE A 142 -2.25 -9.17 -12.84
N LYS A 143 -3.32 -9.93 -13.03
CA LYS A 143 -4.46 -9.49 -13.84
C LYS A 143 -5.23 -8.45 -13.03
N GLU A 144 -5.27 -7.20 -13.50
CA GLU A 144 -6.18 -6.18 -12.98
C GLU A 144 -7.63 -6.54 -13.37
N THR A 145 -8.31 -7.36 -12.57
CA THR A 145 -9.77 -7.46 -12.65
C THR A 145 -10.35 -6.42 -11.70
N GLY A 146 -10.65 -5.21 -12.21
CA GLY A 146 -11.38 -4.21 -11.42
C GLY A 146 -11.31 -2.76 -11.90
N ALA A 147 -10.33 -2.37 -12.72
CA ALA A 147 -10.14 -0.96 -13.10
C ALA A 147 -11.24 -0.39 -14.03
N ALA A 148 -11.97 -1.24 -14.76
CA ALA A 148 -13.02 -0.78 -15.67
C ALA A 148 -14.25 -0.21 -14.95
N ALA A 149 -14.57 -0.69 -13.74
CA ALA A 149 -15.78 -0.28 -13.03
C ALA A 149 -15.64 1.07 -12.30
N VAL A 150 -14.41 1.54 -12.03
CA VAL A 150 -14.17 2.80 -11.32
C VAL A 150 -14.18 3.99 -12.29
N ASN A 151 -13.64 3.82 -13.50
CA ASN A 151 -13.61 4.86 -14.53
C ASN A 151 -15.02 5.20 -15.07
N GLU A 152 -15.95 4.24 -15.13
CA GLU A 152 -17.34 4.52 -15.55
C GLU A 152 -18.10 5.36 -14.50
N ILE A 153 -17.78 5.21 -13.22
CA ILE A 153 -18.42 5.99 -12.14
C ILE A 153 -17.87 7.42 -12.10
N GLU A 154 -16.58 7.64 -12.37
CA GLU A 154 -16.00 8.99 -12.45
C GLU A 154 -16.40 9.74 -13.72
N GLN A 155 -16.49 9.07 -14.87
CA GLN A 155 -16.97 9.71 -16.11
C GLN A 155 -18.46 10.07 -16.04
N SER A 156 -19.28 9.25 -15.36
CA SER A 156 -20.71 9.56 -15.18
C SER A 156 -20.97 10.78 -14.29
N ARG A 157 -20.08 11.08 -13.32
CA ARG A 157 -20.18 12.26 -12.45
C ARG A 157 -19.68 13.57 -13.09
N LEU A 158 -18.82 13.48 -14.11
CA LEU A 158 -18.29 14.64 -14.83
C LEU A 158 -19.16 15.07 -16.02
N SER A 159 -20.15 14.26 -16.42
CA SER A 159 -21.10 14.58 -17.50
C SER A 159 -22.40 15.28 -17.06
N GLU A 160 -22.63 15.49 -15.76
CA GLU A 160 -23.88 16.09 -15.23
C GLU A 160 -23.79 17.60 -14.89
N ILE A 161 -22.69 18.28 -15.24
CA ILE A 161 -22.56 19.73 -15.02
C ILE A 161 -22.11 20.40 -16.34
N GLU A 162 -23.07 20.74 -17.21
CA GLU A 162 -23.10 21.96 -18.05
C GLU A 162 -24.18 21.87 -19.15
N GLU A 163 -25.34 22.52 -18.95
CA GLU A 163 -26.12 23.15 -20.04
C GLU A 163 -26.80 24.42 -19.50
N PRO A 164 -26.49 25.63 -20.03
CA PRO A 164 -27.32 26.80 -19.80
C PRO A 164 -28.48 26.84 -20.79
N GLN A 165 -29.70 26.89 -20.26
CA GLN A 165 -30.93 27.03 -21.03
C GLN A 165 -30.97 28.35 -21.83
N LYS A 166 -31.21 28.23 -23.15
CA LYS A 166 -31.55 29.36 -24.03
C LYS A 166 -33.04 29.67 -23.93
N HIS A 167 -33.38 30.89 -23.51
CA HIS A 167 -34.70 31.48 -23.74
C HIS A 167 -34.70 32.19 -25.10
N GLU A 168 -35.66 31.82 -25.95
CA GLU A 168 -36.01 32.54 -27.18
C GLU A 168 -36.91 33.74 -26.87
N ASP A 169 -36.63 34.89 -27.48
CA ASP A 169 -37.67 35.83 -27.86
C ASP A 169 -37.30 36.61 -29.15
N LYS A 170 -38.34 36.95 -29.91
CA LYS A 170 -38.40 37.24 -31.35
C LYS A 170 -37.92 38.64 -31.81
N PRO A 171 -37.83 38.91 -33.14
CA PRO A 171 -36.84 39.80 -33.75
C PRO A 171 -37.36 41.21 -34.11
N LEU A 172 -36.44 42.16 -34.34
CA LEU A 172 -36.72 43.35 -35.17
C LEU A 172 -35.45 43.94 -35.83
N ALA A 173 -35.50 44.03 -37.17
CA ALA A 173 -35.01 45.06 -38.10
C ALA A 173 -33.55 45.59 -38.10
N THR A 174 -32.88 45.33 -39.24
CA THR A 174 -32.00 46.20 -40.07
C THR A 174 -31.10 47.28 -39.43
N GLN A 175 -29.79 47.25 -39.74
CA GLN A 175 -29.13 48.24 -40.61
C GLN A 175 -27.64 47.92 -40.90
N GLU A 176 -27.19 48.50 -42.01
CA GLU A 176 -25.97 48.23 -42.78
C GLU A 176 -24.65 48.72 -42.15
N ALA A 177 -23.55 48.24 -42.74
CA ALA A 177 -22.43 49.03 -43.26
C ALA A 177 -21.04 48.93 -42.59
N LYS A 178 -20.09 48.54 -43.46
CA LYS A 178 -18.73 49.08 -43.71
C LYS A 178 -17.52 48.48 -42.98
N ALA A 179 -16.72 47.85 -43.84
CA ALA A 179 -15.29 47.59 -43.73
C ALA A 179 -14.43 48.85 -43.43
N LYS A 180 -13.26 48.62 -42.80
CA LYS A 180 -11.94 49.16 -43.21
C LYS A 180 -10.79 48.67 -42.32
N GLU A 181 -10.02 47.72 -42.87
CA GLU A 181 -8.56 47.75 -43.07
C GLU A 181 -7.73 48.89 -42.41
N ARG A 182 -6.70 48.57 -41.60
CA ARG A 182 -5.25 48.77 -41.88
C ARG A 182 -4.30 48.90 -40.67
N LYS A 183 -3.24 48.07 -40.75
CA LYS A 183 -1.78 48.34 -40.60
C LYS A 183 -1.06 48.39 -39.24
N LYS A 184 -0.05 47.52 -39.20
CA LYS A 184 1.23 47.46 -38.45
C LYS A 184 1.91 48.81 -38.21
N THR A 185 2.69 48.93 -37.13
CA THR A 185 4.07 49.49 -37.10
C THR A 185 4.85 49.00 -35.86
N ILE A 186 6.17 48.96 -36.00
CA ILE A 186 7.25 48.32 -35.22
C ILE A 186 7.87 49.29 -34.17
N LEU A 187 8.27 48.74 -33.01
CA LEU A 187 9.35 49.04 -32.02
C LEU A 187 10.25 50.31 -32.17
N PRO A 188 10.81 50.89 -31.06
CA PRO A 188 12.00 50.31 -30.38
C PRO A 188 12.21 50.57 -28.86
N LEU A 189 13.26 49.89 -28.35
CA LEU A 189 13.84 49.78 -26.99
C LEU A 189 14.20 51.10 -26.26
N VAL A 190 14.37 51.05 -24.92
CA VAL A 190 15.64 51.33 -24.17
C VAL A 190 15.46 51.47 -22.62
N LYS A 191 16.27 50.68 -21.88
CA LYS A 191 17.01 50.87 -20.60
C LYS A 191 16.36 51.18 -19.22
N ASP A 192 16.67 50.23 -18.30
CA ASP A 192 17.38 50.35 -17.00
C ASP A 192 16.82 51.07 -15.76
N LYS A 193 16.98 50.33 -14.65
CA LYS A 193 17.28 50.69 -13.24
C LYS A 193 16.14 50.93 -12.23
N GLN A 194 16.00 49.90 -11.38
CA GLN A 194 15.55 49.89 -9.97
C GLN A 194 16.38 50.85 -9.08
N PRO A 195 15.89 51.30 -7.89
CA PRO A 195 15.69 50.41 -6.73
C PRO A 195 14.45 50.64 -5.84
N MET A 196 14.06 49.56 -5.16
CA MET A 196 13.11 49.48 -4.04
C MET A 196 13.59 50.29 -2.82
N GLN A 197 12.64 50.94 -2.14
CA GLN A 197 12.78 51.34 -0.74
C GLN A 197 11.58 50.83 0.08
N GLN A 198 11.93 50.33 1.26
CA GLN A 198 11.12 49.74 2.32
C GLN A 198 10.17 50.76 2.96
N MET A 199 8.96 50.34 3.36
CA MET A 199 8.31 50.79 4.60
C MET A 199 7.30 49.73 5.11
N THR A 200 7.48 49.28 6.36
CA THR A 200 6.48 48.66 7.25
C THR A 200 6.10 49.67 8.35
N PRO A 201 5.18 49.36 9.28
CA PRO A 201 3.72 49.17 9.20
C PRO A 201 3.00 50.26 10.06
N PRO A 202 1.67 50.20 10.32
CA PRO A 202 1.27 49.78 11.68
C PRO A 202 -0.12 49.10 11.87
N LEU A 203 -0.17 48.27 12.92
CA LEU A 203 -1.20 48.03 13.96
C LEU A 203 -2.72 47.82 13.67
N HIS A 204 -3.17 46.61 14.05
CA HIS A 204 -4.29 46.25 14.96
C HIS A 204 -5.66 46.95 14.89
N THR A 205 -6.73 46.16 14.72
CA THR A 205 -7.98 46.23 15.52
C THR A 205 -8.77 44.90 15.46
N LYS A 206 -9.34 44.47 16.61
CA LYS A 206 -10.32 43.37 16.79
C LYS A 206 -11.74 43.82 16.37
N PRO A 207 -12.70 42.89 16.17
CA PRO A 207 -13.76 42.65 17.20
C PRO A 207 -14.18 41.15 17.33
N ARG A 208 -14.54 40.62 18.52
CA ARG A 208 -15.91 40.43 19.09
C ARG A 208 -16.92 39.88 18.06
N GLY A 209 -17.62 38.75 18.22
CA GLY A 209 -18.11 38.02 19.39
C GLY A 209 -19.64 38.09 19.41
N TYR A 210 -20.35 37.03 19.01
CA TYR A 210 -21.79 36.85 19.22
C TYR A 210 -22.13 35.36 19.33
N GLU A 211 -22.82 35.00 20.42
CA GLU A 211 -23.39 33.70 20.74
C GLU A 211 -24.78 34.00 21.31
N LEU A 212 -25.84 33.40 20.74
CA LEU A 212 -27.19 33.30 21.33
C LEU A 212 -27.89 32.05 20.76
N GLU A 213 -28.16 31.09 21.64
CA GLU A 213 -29.17 30.01 21.56
C GLU A 213 -30.52 30.49 22.18
N PRO A 214 -31.57 29.66 22.35
CA PRO A 214 -32.26 28.72 21.44
C PRO A 214 -33.81 28.88 21.51
N ALA A 215 -34.58 28.15 20.69
CA ALA A 215 -35.99 27.85 20.99
C ALA A 215 -36.45 26.53 20.34
N ALA A 216 -36.91 25.60 21.17
CA ALA A 216 -37.63 24.36 20.84
C ALA A 216 -39.16 24.57 21.08
N PRO A 217 -40.01 23.52 21.12
CA PRO A 217 -40.29 22.46 20.15
C PRO A 217 -41.80 22.40 19.82
N SER A 218 -42.22 21.59 18.82
CA SER A 218 -43.58 21.03 18.86
C SER A 218 -43.65 19.61 18.25
N SER A 219 -44.32 18.78 19.03
CA SER A 219 -44.64 17.36 18.87
C SER A 219 -45.77 17.09 17.87
N SER A 220 -45.76 15.94 17.18
CA SER A 220 -46.78 14.88 17.29
C SER A 220 -46.76 13.85 16.12
N ILE A 221 -46.81 12.57 16.52
CA ILE A 221 -47.16 11.33 15.80
C ILE A 221 -48.42 10.79 16.57
N PRO A 222 -49.32 9.84 16.16
CA PRO A 222 -49.35 8.83 15.06
C PRO A 222 -50.69 8.69 14.29
N ALA A 223 -50.74 7.79 13.28
CA ALA A 223 -51.81 6.77 13.17
C ALA A 223 -51.51 5.66 12.14
N ILE A 224 -52.03 4.47 12.44
CA ILE A 224 -51.79 3.13 11.89
C ILE A 224 -53.02 2.66 11.07
N VAL A 225 -52.80 2.07 9.86
CA VAL A 225 -53.32 0.83 9.20
C VAL A 225 -54.87 0.61 9.21
N PRO A 226 -55.61 0.08 8.16
CA PRO A 226 -55.35 -1.21 7.48
C PRO A 226 -55.91 -1.46 6.03
N ARG A 227 -55.44 -2.50 5.31
CA ARG A 227 -56.19 -3.75 4.99
C ARG A 227 -55.55 -4.67 3.92
N LYS A 228 -55.77 -5.97 4.15
CA LYS A 228 -55.42 -7.20 3.41
C LYS A 228 -56.36 -7.51 2.23
N GLN A 229 -55.87 -8.30 1.26
CA GLN A 229 -56.40 -9.60 0.75
C GLN A 229 -55.59 -10.00 -0.51
N ALA A 230 -54.84 -11.11 -0.61
CA ALA A 230 -55.08 -12.55 -0.46
C ALA A 230 -55.85 -13.21 -1.63
N THR A 231 -55.11 -13.93 -2.50
CA THR A 231 -55.46 -15.14 -3.28
C THR A 231 -54.15 -15.67 -3.91
N ARG A 232 -53.89 -16.93 -4.26
CA ARG A 232 -54.30 -18.31 -3.86
C ARG A 232 -53.29 -19.22 -4.61
N ASP A 233 -52.73 -20.24 -3.94
CA ASP A 233 -51.83 -21.24 -4.55
C ASP A 233 -52.52 -22.17 -5.56
N LEU A 234 -51.73 -22.75 -6.50
CA LEU A 234 -51.63 -24.20 -6.82
C LEU A 234 -50.66 -24.45 -8.02
N PRO A 235 -50.13 -25.68 -8.24
CA PRO A 235 -48.70 -26.00 -8.16
C PRO A 235 -48.05 -26.34 -9.51
N ARG A 236 -46.71 -26.32 -9.57
CA ARG A 236 -45.93 -26.96 -10.64
C ARG A 236 -44.71 -27.68 -10.11
N GLU A 237 -44.69 -28.99 -10.35
CA GLU A 237 -43.57 -29.88 -10.10
C GLU A 237 -42.90 -30.26 -11.44
N GLN A 238 -41.58 -30.44 -11.36
CA GLN A 238 -40.66 -31.06 -12.32
C GLN A 238 -40.26 -30.26 -13.58
N THR A 239 -38.99 -29.82 -13.61
CA THR A 239 -37.96 -30.50 -14.41
C THR A 239 -36.57 -30.18 -13.85
N ARG A 240 -35.83 -31.21 -13.44
CA ARG A 240 -34.41 -31.14 -13.10
C ARG A 240 -33.60 -30.88 -14.38
N GLN A 241 -32.78 -29.85 -14.40
CA GLN A 241 -31.49 -29.84 -15.11
C GLN A 241 -30.59 -28.80 -14.45
N ALA A 242 -29.54 -29.31 -13.79
CA ALA A 242 -28.51 -28.50 -13.16
C ALA A 242 -27.65 -27.86 -14.25
N ALA A 243 -27.87 -26.58 -14.50
CA ALA A 243 -26.87 -25.69 -15.06
C ALA A 243 -26.42 -24.78 -13.91
N VAL A 244 -25.20 -24.97 -13.43
CA VAL A 244 -24.57 -24.04 -12.48
C VAL A 244 -24.07 -22.86 -13.30
N PRO A 245 -24.62 -21.63 -13.16
CA PRO A 245 -23.91 -20.45 -13.63
C PRO A 245 -22.83 -20.17 -12.59
N LEU A 246 -21.56 -20.30 -12.98
CA LEU A 246 -20.43 -19.72 -12.27
C LEU A 246 -20.55 -18.19 -12.33
N SER A 247 -21.42 -17.63 -11.48
CA SER A 247 -21.41 -16.20 -11.19
C SER A 247 -20.42 -15.97 -10.05
N ILE A 248 -19.22 -15.53 -10.39
CA ILE A 248 -18.26 -14.98 -9.42
C ILE A 248 -18.80 -13.59 -9.05
N SER A 249 -19.78 -13.56 -8.15
CA SER A 249 -20.17 -12.36 -7.43
C SER A 249 -19.17 -12.19 -6.29
N SER A 250 -18.38 -11.11 -6.34
CA SER A 250 -17.51 -10.67 -5.26
C SER A 250 -18.35 -10.19 -4.08
N GLN A 251 -18.98 -11.12 -3.36
CA GLN A 251 -19.65 -10.81 -2.10
C GLN A 251 -18.58 -10.72 -1.02
N LYS A 252 -18.30 -9.49 -0.53
CA LYS A 252 -17.54 -9.29 0.70
C LYS A 252 -18.21 -10.08 1.85
N ALA A 253 -17.39 -10.57 2.78
CA ALA A 253 -17.79 -11.42 3.90
C ALA A 253 -19.09 -10.98 4.63
N LYS A 254 -19.81 -11.97 5.20
CA LYS A 254 -20.88 -11.74 6.21
C LYS A 254 -20.32 -10.91 7.37
N GLU A 255 -21.20 -10.20 8.10
CA GLU A 255 -20.80 -9.30 9.19
C GLU A 255 -19.78 -9.95 10.15
N PRO A 256 -18.70 -9.22 10.49
CA PRO A 256 -17.62 -9.75 11.31
C PRO A 256 -18.14 -10.13 12.72
N VAL A 257 -17.74 -11.31 13.19
CA VAL A 257 -18.22 -11.87 14.46
C VAL A 257 -17.22 -11.56 15.58
N ALA A 258 -17.72 -11.07 16.71
CA ALA A 258 -16.88 -10.67 17.84
C ALA A 258 -16.21 -11.85 18.58
N SER A 259 -16.80 -13.05 18.51
CA SER A 259 -16.24 -14.26 19.14
C SER A 259 -15.40 -15.07 18.16
N PHE A 260 -14.15 -15.35 18.51
CA PHE A 260 -13.26 -16.24 17.78
C PHE A 260 -12.47 -17.13 18.74
N ARG A 261 -12.07 -18.31 18.26
CA ARG A 261 -11.21 -19.25 19.02
C ARG A 261 -9.78 -19.29 18.49
N HIS A 262 -9.59 -18.89 17.24
CA HIS A 262 -8.32 -18.92 16.54
C HIS A 262 -7.84 -17.50 16.26
N LEU A 263 -6.53 -17.27 16.24
CA LEU A 263 -5.92 -16.01 15.84
C LEU A 263 -4.67 -16.28 15.01
N VAL A 264 -4.54 -15.60 13.88
CA VAL A 264 -3.37 -15.72 13.00
C VAL A 264 -2.53 -14.45 13.12
N ALA A 265 -1.22 -14.61 13.28
CA ALA A 265 -0.26 -13.52 13.27
C ALA A 265 0.76 -13.74 12.16
N ILE A 266 0.98 -12.72 11.31
CA ILE A 266 1.86 -12.80 10.13
C ILE A 266 2.93 -11.72 10.24
N GLY A 267 4.20 -12.09 10.03
CA GLY A 267 5.34 -11.18 9.97
C GLY A 267 6.04 -11.22 8.62
N THR A 268 6.24 -10.05 7.99
CA THR A 268 6.86 -9.91 6.66
C THR A 268 7.76 -8.65 6.56
N SER A 269 8.69 -8.64 5.60
CA SER A 269 9.54 -7.47 5.32
C SER A 269 9.77 -7.30 3.81
N THR A 270 11.00 -7.28 3.28
CA THR A 270 11.28 -7.19 1.84
C THR A 270 10.64 -8.35 1.06
N GLY A 271 9.94 -8.01 -0.03
CA GLY A 271 9.07 -8.93 -0.78
C GLY A 271 7.71 -9.19 -0.14
N GLY A 272 7.49 -8.71 1.09
CA GLY A 272 6.31 -8.96 1.90
C GLY A 272 5.00 -8.46 1.28
N PRO A 273 4.89 -7.25 0.68
CA PRO A 273 3.65 -6.81 0.05
C PRO A 273 3.13 -7.73 -1.06
N ARG A 274 4.04 -8.30 -1.87
CA ARG A 274 3.68 -9.29 -2.90
C ARG A 274 3.25 -10.62 -2.27
N ALA A 275 3.96 -11.05 -1.24
CA ALA A 275 3.68 -12.28 -0.54
C ALA A 275 2.35 -12.22 0.23
N LEU A 276 2.07 -11.11 0.93
CA LEU A 276 0.82 -10.81 1.60
C LEU A 276 -0.35 -10.75 0.63
N HIS A 277 -0.17 -10.13 -0.55
CA HIS A 277 -1.21 -10.13 -1.57
C HIS A 277 -1.61 -11.56 -1.93
N GLN A 278 -0.66 -12.46 -2.17
CA GLN A 278 -0.95 -13.85 -2.50
C GLN A 278 -1.64 -14.60 -1.36
N VAL A 279 -1.16 -14.45 -0.12
CA VAL A 279 -1.72 -15.16 1.03
C VAL A 279 -3.11 -14.63 1.39
N ILE A 280 -3.27 -13.32 1.56
CA ILE A 280 -4.50 -12.70 2.04
C ILE A 280 -5.63 -12.81 1.01
N SER A 281 -5.35 -12.62 -0.29
CA SER A 281 -6.37 -12.77 -1.35
C SER A 281 -6.85 -14.22 -1.52
N SER A 282 -6.08 -15.19 -1.04
CA SER A 282 -6.43 -16.62 -1.09
C SER A 282 -7.22 -17.09 0.14
N LEU A 283 -7.43 -16.23 1.15
CA LEU A 283 -8.23 -16.57 2.32
C LEU A 283 -9.74 -16.47 2.00
N PRO A 284 -10.57 -17.41 2.47
CA PRO A 284 -11.99 -17.45 2.14
C PRO A 284 -12.77 -16.34 2.86
N ALA A 285 -13.87 -15.86 2.27
CA ALA A 285 -14.74 -14.83 2.86
C ALA A 285 -15.29 -15.20 4.26
N ALA A 286 -15.49 -16.49 4.53
CA ALA A 286 -16.01 -17.00 5.80
C ALA A 286 -14.90 -17.38 6.81
N PHE A 287 -13.70 -16.82 6.67
CA PHE A 287 -12.57 -17.15 7.55
C PHE A 287 -12.89 -16.77 9.01
N PRO A 288 -12.89 -17.72 9.97
CA PRO A 288 -13.46 -17.51 11.30
C PRO A 288 -12.46 -16.96 12.33
N ALA A 289 -11.35 -16.39 11.89
CA ALA A 289 -10.30 -15.87 12.75
C ALA A 289 -9.86 -14.46 12.32
N PRO A 290 -9.47 -13.58 13.26
CA PRO A 290 -8.71 -12.39 12.94
C PRO A 290 -7.31 -12.74 12.43
N VAL A 291 -6.78 -11.88 11.55
CA VAL A 291 -5.39 -11.94 11.08
C VAL A 291 -4.68 -10.65 11.44
N LEU A 292 -3.62 -10.73 12.26
CA LEU A 292 -2.78 -9.61 12.65
C LEU A 292 -1.50 -9.64 11.83
N VAL A 293 -1.17 -8.55 11.12
CA VAL A 293 -0.04 -8.52 10.19
C VAL A 293 0.92 -7.41 10.57
N VAL A 294 2.18 -7.75 10.77
CA VAL A 294 3.28 -6.79 10.79
C VAL A 294 4.05 -6.90 9.49
N GLN A 295 4.04 -5.81 8.74
CA GLN A 295 4.90 -5.61 7.58
C GLN A 295 5.86 -4.46 7.90
N HIS A 296 7.17 -4.68 7.76
CA HIS A 296 8.17 -3.61 7.94
C HIS A 296 8.04 -2.58 6.82
N MET A 297 7.28 -1.52 7.08
CA MET A 297 7.09 -0.40 6.17
C MET A 297 7.03 0.93 6.94
N PRO A 298 7.51 2.03 6.34
CA PRO A 298 7.41 3.36 6.95
C PRO A 298 5.95 3.80 7.16
N PRO A 299 5.72 4.84 8.00
CA PRO A 299 4.41 5.45 8.15
C PRO A 299 3.79 5.85 6.80
N LYS A 300 2.45 5.84 6.71
CA LYS A 300 1.62 6.09 5.50
C LYS A 300 1.59 4.97 4.46
N PHE A 301 2.66 4.19 4.32
CA PHE A 301 2.69 3.08 3.36
C PHE A 301 1.83 1.89 3.79
N THR A 302 1.72 1.66 5.10
CA THR A 302 0.89 0.60 5.69
C THR A 302 -0.60 0.79 5.40
N LYS A 303 -1.11 2.02 5.43
CA LYS A 303 -2.48 2.36 5.02
C LYS A 303 -2.76 2.03 3.56
N SER A 304 -1.85 2.42 2.67
CA SER A 304 -1.97 2.14 1.23
C SER A 304 -1.92 0.64 0.94
N LEU A 305 -1.07 -0.10 1.67
CA LEU A 305 -1.03 -1.56 1.60
C LEU A 305 -2.36 -2.17 2.04
N ALA A 306 -2.92 -1.74 3.18
CA ALA A 306 -4.19 -2.25 3.69
C ALA A 306 -5.33 -2.02 2.68
N GLN A 307 -5.46 -0.79 2.14
CA GLN A 307 -6.46 -0.46 1.12
C GLN A 307 -6.33 -1.33 -0.14
N ARG A 308 -5.09 -1.55 -0.59
CA ARG A 308 -4.81 -2.38 -1.75
C ARG A 308 -5.14 -3.85 -1.49
N LEU A 309 -4.80 -4.39 -0.32
CA LEU A 309 -5.15 -5.76 0.03
C LEU A 309 -6.67 -5.93 0.16
N ASP A 310 -7.39 -4.95 0.70
CA ASP A 310 -8.85 -4.95 0.80
C ASP A 310 -9.53 -5.02 -0.59
N SER A 311 -8.96 -4.38 -1.63
CA SER A 311 -9.53 -4.42 -2.98
C SER A 311 -9.39 -5.78 -3.69
N PHE A 312 -8.47 -6.64 -3.24
CA PHE A 312 -8.24 -7.97 -3.83
C PHE A 312 -8.68 -9.12 -2.91
N SER A 313 -9.07 -8.83 -1.67
CA SER A 313 -9.44 -9.83 -0.67
C SER A 313 -10.94 -9.97 -0.52
N ALA A 314 -11.38 -11.18 -0.21
CA ALA A 314 -12.76 -11.43 0.24
C ALA A 314 -12.98 -10.99 1.69
N LEU A 315 -11.89 -10.90 2.47
CA LEU A 315 -11.87 -10.41 3.85
C LEU A 315 -11.72 -8.90 3.89
N ARG A 316 -12.26 -8.28 4.94
CA ARG A 316 -12.01 -6.86 5.20
C ARG A 316 -10.56 -6.69 5.65
N VAL A 317 -9.81 -5.80 4.99
CA VAL A 317 -8.44 -5.46 5.38
C VAL A 317 -8.37 -3.99 5.80
N VAL A 318 -7.83 -3.73 6.98
CA VAL A 318 -7.71 -2.38 7.55
C VAL A 318 -6.31 -2.16 8.10
N GLU A 319 -5.87 -0.91 8.11
CA GLU A 319 -4.77 -0.50 8.99
C GLU A 319 -5.33 -0.43 10.40
N ALA A 320 -4.62 -1.02 11.37
CA ALA A 320 -5.12 -1.18 12.72
C ALA A 320 -5.17 0.18 13.45
N GLU A 321 -6.26 0.44 14.18
CA GLU A 321 -6.43 1.65 14.98
C GLU A 321 -6.30 1.39 16.49
N GLN A 322 -5.87 2.41 17.24
CA GLN A 322 -5.73 2.32 18.70
C GLN A 322 -7.08 2.00 19.36
N GLY A 323 -7.12 0.93 20.16
CA GLY A 323 -8.32 0.52 20.87
C GLY A 323 -9.41 -0.09 19.99
N GLU A 324 -9.11 -0.39 18.72
CA GLU A 324 -10.06 -1.07 17.84
C GLU A 324 -10.29 -2.51 18.32
N ARG A 325 -11.56 -2.96 18.28
CA ARG A 325 -11.92 -4.35 18.58
C ARG A 325 -11.41 -5.29 17.49
N VAL A 326 -10.79 -6.37 17.92
CA VAL A 326 -10.35 -7.45 17.03
C VAL A 326 -11.55 -8.36 16.74
N LEU A 327 -11.86 -8.55 15.44
CA LEU A 327 -13.00 -9.32 14.98
C LEU A 327 -12.59 -10.45 14.03
N ALA A 328 -13.35 -11.55 14.04
CA ALA A 328 -13.17 -12.63 13.07
C ALA A 328 -13.42 -12.14 11.64
N GLY A 329 -12.62 -12.63 10.68
CA GLY A 329 -12.77 -12.30 9.27
C GLY A 329 -12.23 -10.91 8.89
N VAL A 330 -11.44 -10.29 9.78
CA VAL A 330 -10.76 -9.01 9.53
C VAL A 330 -9.24 -9.21 9.59
N VAL A 331 -8.55 -8.57 8.65
CA VAL A 331 -7.09 -8.50 8.59
C VAL A 331 -6.65 -7.11 9.04
N TYR A 332 -5.79 -7.04 10.05
CA TYR A 332 -5.28 -5.82 10.65
C TYR A 332 -3.81 -5.66 10.31
N ILE A 333 -3.48 -4.60 9.56
CA ILE A 333 -2.10 -4.24 9.23
C ILE A 333 -1.58 -3.26 10.28
N ALA A 334 -0.45 -3.59 10.92
CA ALA A 334 0.19 -2.70 11.88
C ALA A 334 0.60 -1.37 11.21
N PRO A 335 0.24 -0.20 11.79
CA PRO A 335 0.62 1.08 11.22
C PRO A 335 2.12 1.34 11.37
N GLY A 336 2.73 1.88 10.31
CA GLY A 336 4.13 2.29 10.30
C GLY A 336 4.40 3.32 11.39
N GLY A 337 5.49 3.15 12.14
CA GLY A 337 5.85 4.05 13.24
C GLY A 337 5.26 3.69 14.60
N TYR A 338 4.43 2.64 14.71
CA TYR A 338 3.92 2.09 15.97
C TYR A 338 4.23 0.60 16.07
N HIS A 339 4.38 0.07 17.29
CA HIS A 339 4.25 -1.36 17.53
C HIS A 339 2.78 -1.72 17.70
N MET A 340 2.36 -2.84 17.12
CA MET A 340 1.01 -3.38 17.28
C MET A 340 1.05 -4.57 18.22
N GLU A 341 0.24 -4.51 19.27
CA GLU A 341 0.12 -5.52 20.32
C GLU A 341 -1.36 -5.90 20.50
N LEU A 342 -1.61 -7.15 20.90
CA LEU A 342 -2.93 -7.59 21.31
C LEU A 342 -3.13 -7.38 22.81
N VAL A 343 -4.18 -6.65 23.18
CA VAL A 343 -4.60 -6.50 24.59
C VAL A 343 -5.99 -7.10 24.81
N LYS A 344 -6.29 -7.54 26.02
CA LYS A 344 -7.59 -8.09 26.40
C LYS A 344 -8.23 -7.24 27.49
N ASP A 345 -9.49 -6.89 27.31
CA ASP A 345 -10.32 -6.24 28.33
C ASP A 345 -11.51 -7.14 28.75
N ALA A 346 -12.44 -6.60 29.53
CA ALA A 346 -13.63 -7.34 29.98
C ALA A 346 -14.58 -7.73 28.83
N SER A 347 -14.43 -7.11 27.66
CA SER A 347 -15.36 -7.17 26.54
C SER A 347 -14.80 -7.84 25.28
N GLY A 348 -13.52 -8.24 25.29
CA GLY A 348 -12.86 -8.96 24.22
C GLY A 348 -11.39 -8.59 24.04
N TYR A 349 -10.91 -8.76 22.81
CA TYR A 349 -9.55 -8.40 22.41
C TYR A 349 -9.56 -7.09 21.63
N LEU A 350 -8.54 -6.28 21.85
CA LEU A 350 -8.37 -4.96 21.27
C LEU A 350 -6.95 -4.80 20.73
N ILE A 351 -6.78 -3.92 19.76
CA ILE A 351 -5.48 -3.47 19.28
C ILE A 351 -4.92 -2.41 20.23
N SER A 352 -3.66 -2.58 20.62
CA SER A 352 -2.86 -1.55 21.29
C SER A 352 -1.67 -1.17 20.41
N LEU A 353 -1.53 0.13 20.16
CA LEU A 353 -0.48 0.75 19.38
C LEU A 353 0.43 1.53 20.33
N THR A 354 1.73 1.21 20.30
CA THR A 354 2.71 1.83 21.20
C THR A 354 3.85 2.46 20.42
N GLU A 355 4.36 3.59 20.92
CA GLU A 355 5.55 4.26 20.38
C GLU A 355 6.83 3.85 21.12
N GLN A 356 6.85 2.62 21.68
CA GLN A 356 8.04 2.09 22.32
C GLN A 356 9.25 2.13 21.36
N PRO A 357 10.49 2.15 21.90
CA PRO A 357 11.68 2.18 21.07
C PRO A 357 11.71 1.05 20.04
N GLN A 358 12.30 1.33 18.88
CA GLN A 358 12.44 0.34 17.82
C GLN A 358 13.10 -0.94 18.33
N ARG A 359 12.58 -2.08 17.88
CA ARG A 359 13.14 -3.39 18.18
C ARG A 359 13.89 -3.91 16.97
N ASN A 360 15.19 -4.16 17.13
CA ASN A 360 16.09 -4.52 16.02
C ASN A 360 16.03 -3.53 14.84
N GLY A 361 15.80 -2.23 15.11
CA GLY A 361 15.67 -1.21 14.07
C GLY A 361 14.29 -1.12 13.40
N HIS A 362 13.29 -1.88 13.86
CA HIS A 362 11.95 -1.92 13.27
C HIS A 362 10.87 -1.40 14.22
N ARG A 363 9.93 -0.63 13.65
CA ARG A 363 8.67 -0.21 14.28
C ARG A 363 7.64 0.05 13.17
N PRO A 364 6.73 -0.89 12.88
CA PRO A 364 6.37 -2.07 13.68
C PRO A 364 7.41 -3.19 13.67
N SER A 365 7.40 -4.03 14.71
CA SER A 365 8.26 -5.21 14.86
C SER A 365 7.40 -6.47 15.03
N VAL A 366 7.80 -7.54 14.34
CA VAL A 366 7.13 -8.84 14.35
C VAL A 366 7.27 -9.50 15.71
N ASP A 367 8.46 -9.42 16.33
CA ASP A 367 8.67 -9.95 17.68
C ASP A 367 7.67 -9.35 18.67
N VAL A 368 7.46 -8.02 18.64
CA VAL A 368 6.53 -7.35 19.59
C VAL A 368 5.10 -7.85 19.42
N LEU A 369 4.63 -7.99 18.19
CA LEU A 369 3.31 -8.58 17.92
C LEU A 369 3.25 -10.00 18.49
N PHE A 370 4.22 -10.85 18.18
CA PHE A 370 4.22 -12.25 18.59
C PHE A 370 4.28 -12.41 20.11
N GLU A 371 5.09 -11.60 20.79
CA GLU A 371 5.21 -11.63 22.25
C GLU A 371 3.92 -11.20 22.95
N SER A 372 3.20 -10.23 22.39
CA SER A 372 1.90 -9.82 22.93
C SER A 372 0.86 -10.95 22.96
N LEU A 373 1.04 -12.01 22.16
CA LEU A 373 0.13 -13.15 22.07
C LEU A 373 0.42 -14.26 23.11
N ILE A 374 1.55 -14.19 23.81
CA ILE A 374 1.98 -15.21 24.79
C ILE A 374 0.97 -15.41 25.94
N PRO A 375 0.36 -14.36 26.53
CA PRO A 375 -0.56 -14.53 27.66
C PRO A 375 -1.87 -15.23 27.29
N TYR A 376 -2.29 -15.19 26.02
CA TYR A 376 -3.62 -15.61 25.59
C TYR A 376 -3.67 -17.09 25.18
N ARG A 377 -3.41 -17.97 26.14
CA ARG A 377 -3.43 -19.44 25.94
C ARG A 377 -4.83 -20.01 25.72
N ASP A 378 -5.87 -19.22 25.97
CA ASP A 378 -7.26 -19.55 25.65
C ASP A 378 -7.55 -19.50 24.13
N LEU A 379 -6.69 -18.82 23.36
CA LEU A 379 -6.75 -18.80 21.90
C LEU A 379 -5.85 -19.86 21.28
N LYS A 380 -6.35 -20.48 20.21
CA LYS A 380 -5.53 -21.23 19.26
C LYS A 380 -4.77 -20.26 18.37
N ARG A 381 -3.50 -20.03 18.72
CA ARG A 381 -2.63 -19.04 18.07
C ARG A 381 -1.88 -19.71 16.92
N HIS A 382 -1.79 -19.04 15.78
CA HIS A 382 -1.04 -19.49 14.61
C HIS A 382 -0.07 -18.39 14.18
N ALA A 383 1.22 -18.68 14.10
CA ALA A 383 2.25 -17.71 13.71
C ALA A 383 2.81 -18.05 12.34
N VAL A 384 2.95 -17.04 11.49
CA VAL A 384 3.45 -17.16 10.13
C VAL A 384 4.57 -16.15 9.91
N ILE A 385 5.75 -16.62 9.48
CA ILE A 385 6.85 -15.75 9.05
C ILE A 385 7.09 -15.97 7.57
N MET A 386 7.13 -14.88 6.80
CA MET A 386 7.35 -14.93 5.36
C MET A 386 8.57 -14.10 4.96
N THR A 387 8.82 -14.00 3.66
CA THR A 387 9.95 -13.28 3.06
C THR A 387 10.27 -11.96 3.77
N GLY A 388 11.56 -11.76 4.01
CA GLY A 388 12.04 -10.60 4.71
C GLY A 388 13.49 -10.74 5.14
N MET A 389 14.15 -9.60 5.32
CA MET A 389 15.53 -9.53 5.79
C MET A 389 15.58 -9.52 7.32
N GLY A 390 16.72 -9.97 7.86
CA GLY A 390 16.98 -9.96 9.30
C GLY A 390 16.40 -11.18 10.01
N SER A 391 16.14 -11.02 11.30
CA SER A 391 15.69 -12.10 12.18
C SER A 391 14.49 -11.72 13.04
N ASP A 392 13.82 -10.60 12.74
CA ASP A 392 12.66 -10.18 13.51
C ASP A 392 11.52 -11.20 13.37
N GLY A 393 10.83 -11.46 14.48
CA GLY A 393 9.82 -12.52 14.61
C GLY A 393 10.39 -13.86 15.07
N ALA A 394 11.68 -14.16 14.87
CA ALA A 394 12.26 -15.44 15.28
C ALA A 394 12.25 -15.62 16.80
N LYS A 395 12.55 -14.56 17.56
CA LYS A 395 12.53 -14.60 19.04
C LYS A 395 11.09 -14.67 19.57
N GLY A 396 10.18 -13.89 18.99
CA GLY A 396 8.76 -13.95 19.36
C GLY A 396 8.14 -15.31 19.04
N MET A 397 8.51 -15.92 17.90
CA MET A 397 8.02 -17.24 17.50
C MET A 397 8.51 -18.32 18.46
N LYS A 398 9.78 -18.26 18.87
CA LYS A 398 10.32 -19.13 19.94
C LYS A 398 9.45 -19.06 21.19
N GLN A 399 9.23 -17.86 21.72
CA GLN A 399 8.50 -17.69 22.97
C GLN A 399 7.03 -18.13 22.83
N LEU A 400 6.45 -17.97 21.64
CA LEU A 400 5.14 -18.51 21.32
C LEU A 400 5.10 -20.04 21.38
N VAL A 401 6.11 -20.71 20.79
CA VAL A 401 6.27 -22.17 20.90
C VAL A 401 6.40 -22.60 22.36
N ASP A 402 7.26 -21.94 23.13
CA ASP A 402 7.44 -22.20 24.57
C ASP A 402 6.14 -21.99 25.37
N SER A 403 5.21 -21.16 24.86
CA SER A 403 3.89 -20.88 25.46
C SER A 403 2.77 -21.83 25.01
N GLY A 404 3.05 -22.80 24.14
CA GLY A 404 2.07 -23.73 23.58
C GLY A 404 1.23 -23.12 22.46
N ILE A 405 1.88 -22.63 21.40
CA ILE A 405 1.22 -22.21 20.16
C ILE A 405 0.64 -23.42 19.40
N GLU A 406 -0.43 -23.23 18.62
CA GLU A 406 -1.10 -24.30 17.88
C GLU A 406 -0.35 -24.67 16.59
N SER A 407 0.19 -23.68 15.88
CA SER A 407 1.01 -23.94 14.70
C SER A 407 1.96 -22.79 14.36
N THR A 408 3.12 -23.14 13.85
CA THR A 408 4.10 -22.22 13.27
C THR A 408 4.37 -22.56 11.80
N ILE A 409 4.38 -21.53 10.95
CA ILE A 409 4.54 -21.66 9.50
C ILE A 409 5.64 -20.70 9.05
N ALA A 410 6.56 -21.17 8.23
CA ALA A 410 7.54 -20.33 7.56
C ALA A 410 7.48 -20.49 6.04
N GLU A 411 7.69 -19.39 5.32
CA GLU A 411 7.87 -19.44 3.88
C GLU A 411 9.19 -20.14 3.51
N SER A 412 9.14 -21.06 2.54
CA SER A 412 10.30 -21.78 2.04
C SER A 412 11.25 -20.86 1.28
N GLU A 413 12.54 -21.21 1.27
CA GLU A 413 13.58 -20.48 0.52
C GLU A 413 13.25 -20.31 -0.97
N GLU A 414 12.65 -21.33 -1.60
CA GLU A 414 12.31 -21.33 -3.02
C GLU A 414 11.42 -20.15 -3.44
N THR A 415 10.51 -19.73 -2.55
CA THR A 415 9.54 -18.67 -2.87
C THR A 415 9.86 -17.33 -2.22
N CYS A 416 10.83 -17.27 -1.31
CA CYS A 416 11.20 -16.02 -0.66
C CYS A 416 11.89 -15.07 -1.65
N VAL A 417 11.53 -13.79 -1.59
CA VAL A 417 12.36 -12.74 -2.21
C VAL A 417 13.63 -12.57 -1.40
N VAL A 418 13.53 -12.62 -0.07
CA VAL A 418 14.67 -12.57 0.85
C VAL A 418 14.46 -13.63 1.93
N TYR A 419 15.31 -14.66 1.93
CA TYR A 419 15.25 -15.77 2.89
C TYR A 419 16.06 -15.46 4.16
N GLY A 420 15.68 -14.39 4.86
CA GLY A 420 16.31 -13.96 6.12
C GLY A 420 15.46 -14.31 7.34
N MET A 421 14.29 -13.68 7.46
CA MET A 421 13.36 -13.88 8.56
C MET A 421 12.89 -15.34 8.66
N PRO A 422 12.45 -16.00 7.56
CA PRO A 422 12.06 -17.41 7.63
C PRO A 422 13.22 -18.32 8.04
N ARG A 423 14.41 -18.13 7.45
CA ARG A 423 15.62 -18.88 7.80
C ARG A 423 15.93 -18.79 9.29
N SER A 424 15.91 -17.57 9.83
CA SER A 424 16.20 -17.34 11.26
C SER A 424 15.23 -18.06 12.18
N ALA A 425 13.94 -18.11 11.82
CA ALA A 425 12.93 -18.85 12.58
C ALA A 425 13.09 -20.37 12.46
N ILE A 426 13.43 -20.87 11.26
CA ILE A 426 13.64 -22.29 10.98
C ILE A 426 14.89 -22.83 11.69
N GLU A 427 16.03 -22.13 11.56
CA GLU A 427 17.30 -22.53 12.21
C GLU A 427 17.21 -22.52 13.72
N ALA A 428 16.33 -21.67 14.28
CA ALA A 428 16.07 -21.63 15.70
C ALA A 428 15.25 -22.85 16.19
N GLY A 429 14.65 -23.63 15.28
CA GLY A 429 13.94 -24.88 15.59
C GLY A 429 12.48 -24.72 16.01
N TYR A 430 11.85 -23.59 15.66
CA TYR A 430 10.52 -23.19 16.16
C TYR A 430 9.45 -23.15 15.05
N VAL A 431 9.67 -23.89 13.96
CA VAL A 431 8.77 -23.91 12.80
C VAL A 431 8.31 -25.34 12.53
N ASP A 432 6.99 -25.56 12.57
CA ASP A 432 6.37 -26.85 12.31
C ASP A 432 6.27 -27.14 10.80
N ASN A 433 5.97 -26.11 10.01
CA ASN A 433 5.71 -26.25 8.57
C ASN A 433 6.54 -25.23 7.78
N VAL A 434 7.43 -25.72 6.92
CA VAL A 434 8.13 -24.90 5.92
C VAL A 434 7.46 -25.14 4.58
N LEU A 435 6.85 -24.09 4.01
CA LEU A 435 5.97 -24.24 2.84
C LEU A 435 6.28 -23.19 1.76
N PRO A 436 6.17 -23.56 0.47
CA PRO A 436 6.11 -22.58 -0.62
C PRO A 436 4.96 -21.59 -0.41
N LEU A 437 5.15 -20.34 -0.83
CA LEU A 437 4.19 -19.25 -0.68
C LEU A 437 2.76 -19.60 -1.14
N GLN A 438 2.63 -20.42 -2.19
CA GLN A 438 1.34 -20.86 -2.76
C GLN A 438 0.54 -21.74 -1.79
N HIS A 439 1.22 -22.40 -0.85
CA HIS A 439 0.61 -23.34 0.09
C HIS A 439 0.38 -22.76 1.49
N ILE A 440 0.93 -21.57 1.79
CA ILE A 440 0.78 -20.92 3.09
C ILE A 440 -0.70 -20.64 3.40
N ALA A 441 -1.45 -20.06 2.47
CA ALA A 441 -2.87 -19.75 2.68
C ALA A 441 -3.71 -21.00 2.96
N SER A 442 -3.50 -22.08 2.18
CA SER A 442 -4.19 -23.35 2.41
C SER A 442 -3.85 -23.95 3.78
N GLN A 443 -2.61 -23.81 4.23
CA GLN A 443 -2.20 -24.30 5.55
C GLN A 443 -2.81 -23.48 6.68
N ILE A 444 -2.88 -22.15 6.55
CA ILE A 444 -3.57 -21.29 7.51
C ILE A 444 -5.04 -21.69 7.63
N VAL A 445 -5.72 -21.88 6.49
CA VAL A 445 -7.11 -22.33 6.45
C VAL A 445 -7.28 -23.70 7.11
N HIS A 446 -6.40 -24.65 6.80
CA HIS A 446 -6.42 -25.98 7.40
C HIS A 446 -6.19 -25.93 8.92
N ALA A 447 -5.28 -25.10 9.40
CA ALA A 447 -4.99 -24.96 10.84
C ALA A 447 -6.16 -24.33 11.62
N VAL A 448 -6.88 -23.40 11.00
CA VAL A 448 -7.99 -22.67 11.64
C VAL A 448 -9.32 -23.43 11.56
N LEU A 449 -9.57 -24.18 10.49
CA LEU A 449 -10.84 -24.92 10.29
C LEU A 449 -10.82 -26.36 10.84
N LYS A 450 -9.74 -26.74 11.54
CA LYS A 450 -9.55 -28.07 12.13
C LYS A 450 -10.46 -28.39 13.30
#